data_AF-A0A439TQP9-F1
#
_entry.id   AF-A0A439TQP9-F1
#
_cell.length_a   1.000
_cell.length_b   1.000
_cell.length_c   1.000
_cell.angle_alpha   90.00
_cell.angle_beta   90.00
_cell.angle_gamma   90.00
#
_symmetry.space_group_name_H-M   'P 1'
#
loop_
_entity.id
_entity.type
_entity.pdbx_description
1 polymer ?
#
loop_
_entity_poly.entity_id
_entity_poly.type
_entity_poly.pdbx_seq_one_letter_code
_entity_poly.pdbx_strand_id
1 'polypeptide(L)'
;EGGRDLIAAECRVGNQDVGQWLIENGWARAAEGGPYVEAGEKARTAMKGIFGPAPSLAGLPPAPAPVAAAQPTQLILDPSATATPPTETTATPPADQPAPSE
;
A
#
# COMPACT_ATOMS: atom_id res chain seq x y z
N GLU A 1 -10.38 -26.94 -6.73
CA GLU A 1 -9.56 -25.84 -7.28
C GLU A 1 -9.99 -24.50 -6.68
N GLY A 2 -9.09 -23.75 -6.05
CA GLY A 2 -9.32 -22.36 -5.65
C GLY A 2 -8.66 -21.42 -6.66
N GLY A 3 -9.34 -21.17 -7.77
CA GLY A 3 -8.90 -20.21 -8.78
C GLY A 3 -9.00 -18.80 -8.21
N ARG A 4 -7.87 -18.22 -7.81
CA ARG A 4 -7.78 -16.77 -7.59
C ARG A 4 -7.71 -16.08 -8.95
N ASP A 5 -8.86 -15.96 -9.60
CA ASP A 5 -9.00 -15.12 -10.78
C ASP A 5 -8.51 -13.71 -10.44
N LEU A 6 -7.76 -13.10 -11.37
CA LEU A 6 -7.28 -11.74 -11.22
C LEU A 6 -8.47 -10.79 -11.35
N ILE A 7 -9.02 -10.35 -10.22
CA ILE A 7 -10.07 -9.33 -10.21
C ILE A 7 -9.42 -7.95 -10.29
N ALA A 8 -9.64 -7.29 -11.42
CA ALA A 8 -9.25 -5.89 -11.61
C ALA A 8 -10.42 -4.98 -11.25
N ALA A 9 -10.13 -3.85 -10.60
CA ALA A 9 -11.09 -2.82 -10.29
C ALA A 9 -10.47 -1.44 -10.58
N GLU A 10 -11.30 -0.52 -11.08
CA GLU A 10 -10.93 0.89 -11.17
C GLU A 10 -11.15 1.56 -9.81
N CYS A 11 -10.15 2.28 -9.32
CA CYS A 11 -10.26 3.06 -8.07
C CYS A 11 -10.22 4.56 -8.41
N ARG A 12 -11.16 5.32 -7.82
CA ARG A 12 -11.29 6.76 -8.06
C ARG A 12 -11.22 7.57 -6.78
N VAL A 13 -10.63 8.76 -6.86
CA VAL A 13 -10.67 9.80 -5.82
C VAL A 13 -11.36 11.02 -6.42
N GLY A 14 -12.59 11.30 -5.99
CA GLY A 14 -13.46 12.27 -6.67
C GLY A 14 -13.66 11.87 -8.14
N ASN A 15 -13.27 12.75 -9.06
CA ASN A 15 -13.35 12.49 -10.50
C ASN A 15 -12.06 11.91 -11.10
N GLN A 16 -11.00 11.72 -10.31
CA GLN A 16 -9.70 11.23 -10.81
C GLN A 16 -9.62 9.71 -10.73
N ASP A 17 -9.28 9.07 -11.85
CA ASP A 17 -8.84 7.68 -11.87
C ASP A 17 -7.40 7.59 -11.33
N VAL A 18 -7.23 6.83 -10.24
CA VAL A 18 -5.94 6.70 -9.55
C VAL A 18 -4.97 5.85 -10.36
N GLY A 19 -5.47 4.77 -10.98
CA GLY A 19 -4.65 3.88 -11.80
C GLY A 19 -4.08 4.64 -12.99
N GLN A 20 -4.94 5.35 -13.72
CA GLN A 20 -4.53 6.18 -14.83
C GLN A 20 -3.52 7.26 -14.39
N TRP A 21 -3.80 7.98 -13.30
CA TRP A 21 -2.93 9.05 -12.81
C TRP A 21 -1.52 8.55 -12.46
N LEU A 22 -1.41 7.38 -11.80
CA LEU A 22 -0.13 6.77 -11.46
C LEU A 22 0.69 6.45 -12.72
N ILE A 23 0.04 5.90 -13.74
CA ILE A 23 0.69 5.55 -15.00
C ILE A 23 1.12 6.81 -15.77
N GLU A 24 0.26 7.81 -15.94
CA GLU A 24 0.54 9.05 -16.68
C GLU A 24 1.69 9.88 -16.09
N ASN A 25 1.90 9.75 -14.78
CA ASN A 25 3.00 10.42 -14.08
C ASN A 25 4.25 9.55 -13.95
N GLY A 26 4.24 8.32 -14.46
CA GLY A 26 5.38 7.41 -14.45
C GLY A 26 5.68 6.81 -13.07
N TRP A 27 4.70 6.71 -12.18
CA TRP A 27 4.86 6.07 -10.87
C TRP A 27 4.63 4.55 -10.93
N ALA A 28 3.96 4.07 -11.97
CA ALA A 28 3.72 2.65 -12.21
C ALA A 28 3.82 2.29 -13.70
N ARG A 29 3.91 1.00 -14.01
CA ARG A 29 3.89 0.46 -15.38
C ARG A 29 2.51 -0.07 -15.69
N ALA A 30 2.02 0.21 -16.89
CA ALA A 30 0.76 -0.35 -17.35
C ALA A 30 0.92 -1.86 -17.62
N ALA A 31 -0.10 -2.64 -17.28
CA ALA A 31 -0.19 -4.02 -17.72
C ALA A 31 -0.32 -4.07 -19.24
N GLU A 32 0.31 -5.05 -19.89
CA GLU A 32 0.22 -5.24 -21.34
C GLU A 32 -1.25 -5.48 -21.75
N GLY A 33 -1.70 -4.80 -22.80
CA GLY A 33 -3.09 -4.84 -23.25
C GLY A 33 -4.11 -4.22 -22.30
N GLY A 34 -3.68 -3.60 -21.19
CA GLY A 34 -4.55 -2.93 -20.24
C GLY A 34 -5.01 -1.54 -20.70
N PRO A 35 -5.99 -0.94 -19.99
CA PRO A 35 -6.57 0.35 -20.38
C PRO A 35 -5.58 1.53 -20.31
N TYR A 36 -4.46 1.38 -19.59
CA TYR A 36 -3.50 2.46 -19.35
C TYR A 36 -2.24 2.38 -20.24
N VAL A 37 -2.19 1.51 -21.25
CA VAL A 37 -0.99 1.31 -22.08
C VAL A 37 -0.54 2.63 -22.73
N GLU A 38 -1.45 3.38 -23.33
CA GLU A 38 -1.13 4.66 -23.98
C GLU A 38 -0.60 5.70 -22.98
N ALA A 39 -1.23 5.82 -21.81
CA ALA A 39 -0.75 6.66 -20.72
C ALA A 39 0.68 6.28 -20.29
N GLY A 40 0.99 4.98 -20.27
CA GLY A 40 2.31 4.46 -19.90
C GLY A 40 3.36 4.80 -20.94
N GLU A 41 3.04 4.67 -22.23
CA GLU A 41 3.93 5.07 -23.33
C GLU A 41 4.22 6.58 -23.32
N LYS A 42 3.21 7.40 -23.01
CA LYS A 42 3.39 8.85 -22.83
C LYS A 42 4.33 9.17 -21.67
N ALA A 43 4.18 8.48 -20.53
CA ALA A 43 5.07 8.68 -19.38
C ALA A 43 6.51 8.23 -19.66
N ARG A 44 6.69 7.13 -20.42
CA ARG A 44 8.01 6.66 -20.90
C ARG A 44 8.67 7.68 -21.81
N THR A 45 7.94 8.15 -22.83
CA THR A 45 8.43 9.13 -23.81
C THR A 45 8.81 10.44 -23.13
N ALA A 46 8.02 10.87 -22.14
CA ALA A 46 8.29 12.07 -21.36
C ALA A 46 9.31 11.85 -20.22
N MET A 47 9.91 10.65 -20.09
CA MET A 47 10.88 10.29 -19.04
C MET A 47 10.42 10.68 -17.63
N LYS A 48 9.15 10.42 -17.31
CA LYS A 48 8.58 10.75 -15.99
C LYS A 48 8.81 9.64 -14.97
N GLY A 49 8.91 10.03 -13.70
CA GLY A 49 8.95 9.11 -12.56
C GLY A 49 10.03 8.04 -12.71
N ILE A 50 9.64 6.77 -12.70
CA ILE A 50 10.54 5.60 -12.84
C ILE A 50 11.22 5.50 -14.21
N PHE A 51 10.76 6.25 -15.21
CA PHE A 51 11.35 6.29 -16.55
C PHE A 51 12.37 7.43 -16.72
N GLY A 52 12.48 8.32 -15.72
CA GLY A 52 13.46 9.39 -15.68
C GLY A 52 14.81 8.95 -15.10
N PRO A 53 15.81 9.85 -15.08
CA PRO A 53 17.08 9.58 -14.43
C PRO A 53 16.88 9.38 -12.92
N ALA A 54 17.63 8.43 -12.35
CA ALA A 54 17.63 8.22 -10.91
C ALA A 54 18.17 9.46 -10.18
N PRO A 55 17.64 9.78 -8.99
CA PRO A 55 18.18 10.85 -8.17
C PRO A 55 19.63 10.54 -7.77
N SER A 56 20.42 11.59 -7.57
CA SER A 56 21.77 11.44 -7.05
C SER A 56 21.73 10.89 -5.63
N LEU A 57 22.43 9.78 -5.41
CA LEU A 57 22.64 9.21 -4.08
C LEU A 57 23.82 9.87 -3.35
N ALA A 58 24.43 10.90 -3.95
CA ALA A 58 25.55 11.62 -3.34
C ALA A 58 25.12 12.25 -2.01
N GLY A 59 25.92 12.03 -0.97
CA GLY A 59 25.64 12.53 0.39
C GLY A 59 24.70 11.65 1.21
N LEU A 60 24.16 10.56 0.66
CA LEU A 60 23.49 9.54 1.47
C LEU A 60 24.52 8.68 2.22
N PRO A 61 24.24 8.28 3.48
CA PRO A 61 25.07 7.32 4.17
C PRO A 61 25.08 5.98 3.40
N PRO A 62 26.14 5.15 3.55
CA PRO A 62 26.16 3.82 2.95
C PRO A 62 24.95 3.01 3.43
N ALA A 63 24.41 2.18 2.54
CA ALA A 63 23.32 1.29 2.91
C ALA A 63 23.74 0.43 4.11
N PRO A 64 22.84 0.22 5.10
CA PRO A 64 23.15 -0.65 6.22
C PRO A 64 23.49 -2.06 5.72
N ALA A 65 24.40 -2.74 6.41
CA ALA A 65 24.69 -4.13 6.12
C ALA A 65 23.39 -4.94 6.08
N PRO A 66 23.23 -5.90 5.15
CA PRO A 66 22.04 -6.72 5.08
C PRO A 66 21.90 -7.48 6.41
N VAL A 67 20.96 -7.03 7.24
CA VAL A 67 20.50 -7.80 8.38
C VAL A 67 19.64 -8.93 7.83
N ALA A 68 19.83 -10.15 8.34
CA ALA A 68 18.94 -11.25 8.01
C ALA A 68 17.51 -10.78 8.27
N ALA A 69 16.65 -10.85 7.24
CA ALA A 69 15.25 -10.51 7.40
C ALA A 69 14.70 -11.33 8.58
N ALA A 70 14.08 -10.66 9.55
CA ALA A 70 13.42 -11.35 10.63
C ALA A 70 12.42 -12.32 10.00
N GLN A 71 12.62 -13.61 10.23
CA GLN A 71 11.62 -14.60 9.82
C GLN A 71 10.35 -14.25 10.58
N PRO A 72 9.18 -14.15 9.93
CA PRO A 72 7.94 -13.89 10.63
C PRO A 72 7.70 -15.04 11.59
N THR A 73 7.96 -14.83 12.88
CA THR A 73 7.78 -15.88 13.89
C THR A 73 6.32 -16.29 13.98
N GLN A 74 5.38 -15.40 13.67
CA GLN A 74 3.94 -15.65 13.73
C GLN A 74 3.25 -14.92 12.56
N LEU A 75 2.37 -15.60 11.84
CA LEU A 75 1.50 -14.97 10.85
C LEU A 75 0.55 -14.01 11.57
N ILE A 76 0.48 -12.75 11.13
CA ILE A 76 -0.36 -11.71 11.74
C ILE A 76 -1.86 -12.00 11.55
N LEU A 77 -2.21 -12.82 10.55
CA LEU A 77 -3.56 -13.36 10.40
C LEU A 77 -3.58 -14.81 10.90
N ASP A 78 -4.02 -14.99 12.14
CA ASP A 78 -4.40 -16.30 12.66
C ASP A 78 -5.88 -16.54 12.30
N PRO A 79 -6.20 -17.43 11.34
CA PRO A 79 -7.58 -17.72 10.96
C PRO A 79 -8.34 -18.49 12.05
N SER A 80 -7.68 -18.93 13.13
CA SER A 80 -8.29 -19.63 14.25
C SER A 80 -8.80 -18.68 15.35
N ALA A 81 -8.54 -17.37 15.26
CA ALA A 81 -9.00 -16.37 16.22
C ALA A 81 -10.51 -16.03 16.14
N THR A 82 -11.31 -16.77 15.36
CA THR A 82 -12.77 -16.56 15.27
C THR A 82 -13.58 -17.41 16.25
N ALA A 83 -12.99 -18.01 17.29
CA ALA A 83 -13.75 -18.87 18.19
C ALA A 83 -13.37 -18.71 19.67
N THR A 84 -13.69 -17.57 20.29
CA THR A 84 -14.39 -17.44 21.60
C THR A 84 -14.36 -15.99 22.12
N PRO A 85 -15.48 -15.42 22.60
CA PRO A 85 -15.40 -14.20 23.39
C PRO A 85 -14.70 -14.52 24.73
N PRO A 86 -13.75 -13.70 25.21
CA PRO A 86 -13.30 -13.80 26.58
C PRO A 86 -14.44 -13.39 27.51
N THR A 87 -14.95 -14.34 28.27
CA THR A 87 -15.73 -14.08 29.49
C THR A 87 -14.85 -13.33 30.50
N GLU A 88 -15.37 -12.20 30.98
CA GLU A 88 -14.87 -11.38 32.09
C GLU A 88 -13.43 -10.83 32.02
N THR A 89 -13.33 -9.56 31.66
CA THR A 89 -12.37 -8.65 32.30
C THR A 89 -13.18 -7.53 32.92
N THR A 90 -13.16 -7.47 34.25
CA THR A 90 -13.65 -6.36 35.06
C THR A 90 -13.23 -5.03 34.42
N ALA A 91 -14.22 -4.27 33.96
CA ALA A 91 -14.02 -2.91 33.52
C ALA A 91 -13.57 -2.06 34.71
N THR A 92 -12.29 -1.71 34.77
CA THR A 92 -11.87 -0.54 35.54
C THR A 92 -12.38 0.69 34.79
N PRO A 93 -13.30 1.49 35.34
CA PRO A 93 -13.76 2.70 34.66
C PRO A 93 -12.58 3.68 34.53
N PRO A 94 -12.40 4.36 33.39
CA PRO A 94 -11.46 5.46 33.32
C PRO A 94 -11.97 6.59 34.23
N ALA A 95 -11.23 6.86 35.29
CA ALA A 95 -11.44 8.05 36.10
C ALA A 95 -11.01 9.30 35.31
N ASP A 96 -11.86 10.32 35.36
CA ASP A 96 -11.57 11.72 35.03
C ASP A 96 -11.33 12.09 33.56
N GLN A 97 -12.34 11.89 32.70
CA GLN A 97 -12.41 12.63 31.43
C GLN A 97 -13.35 13.84 31.60
N PRO A 98 -12.84 15.09 31.56
CA PRO A 98 -13.69 16.27 31.70
C PRO A 98 -14.65 16.39 30.50
N ALA A 99 -15.92 16.68 30.80
CA ALA A 99 -16.96 16.84 29.79
C ALA A 99 -16.71 18.10 28.92
N PRO A 100 -17.00 18.06 27.60
CA PRO A 100 -16.99 19.26 26.77
C PRO A 100 -18.03 20.26 27.26
N SER A 101 -17.65 21.53 27.41
CA SER A 101 -18.59 22.62 27.69
C SER A 101 -19.44 22.90 26.45
N GLU A 102 -20.76 23.04 26.65
CA GLU A 102 -21.71 23.61 25.68
C GLU A 102 -21.45 25.10 25.44
#